data_AF-A0A7L9UKQ7-F1
#
_entry.id   AF-A0A7L9UKQ7-F1
#
_cell.length_a   1.000
_cell.length_b   1.000
_cell.length_c   1.000
_cell.angle_alpha   90.00
_cell.angle_beta   90.00
_cell.angle_gamma   90.00
#
_symmetry.space_group_name_H-M   'P 1'
#
loop_
_entity.id
_entity.type
_entity.pdbx_description
1 polymer ?
#
loop_
_entity_poly.entity_id
_entity_poly.type
_entity_poly.pdbx_seq_one_letter_code
_entity_poly.pdbx_strand_id
1 'polypeptide(L)'
;MSEHTIAVPTSEAMQELGRRVAGMVHGGDVLLLSGPLGAGKTTFAQGFGAGLGITEPIVSPTFTIARELDGHFADGTPSHLVHVDAYRLGGSAYAPGQDAIGRLLDELESLGLDEELEDPGENTVVLMEWGEQMATALAPERLEIHIDRPLDSSDAASAGSDGELTSNGTRTVAFVPVGKRWAAFDLQ
;
A
#
# COMPACT_ATOMS: atom_id res chain seq x y z
N MET A 1 15.73 6.59 -12.29
CA MET A 1 14.37 6.13 -12.00
C MET A 1 13.51 7.39 -12.03
N SER A 2 12.51 7.44 -12.91
CA SER A 2 11.60 8.58 -13.00
C SER A 2 10.53 8.41 -11.92
N GLU A 3 10.46 9.37 -11.01
CA GLU A 3 9.35 9.51 -10.07
C GLU A 3 8.15 10.06 -10.84
N HIS A 4 7.00 9.41 -10.71
CA HIS A 4 5.75 9.85 -11.33
C HIS A 4 4.80 10.32 -10.24
N THR A 5 4.35 11.57 -10.31
CA THR A 5 3.51 12.19 -9.26
C THR A 5 2.18 12.65 -9.83
N ILE A 6 1.09 12.35 -9.11
CA ILE A 6 -0.27 12.73 -9.50
C ILE A 6 -1.04 13.36 -8.33
N ALA A 7 -1.92 14.31 -8.65
CA ALA A 7 -2.86 14.89 -7.70
C ALA A 7 -4.15 14.06 -7.65
N VAL A 8 -4.59 13.71 -6.44
CA VAL A 8 -5.75 12.87 -6.18
C VAL A 8 -6.72 13.65 -5.27
N PRO A 9 -7.73 14.32 -5.84
CA PRO A 9 -8.53 15.30 -5.11
C PRO A 9 -9.57 14.68 -4.15
N THR A 10 -9.98 13.43 -4.37
CA THR A 10 -11.06 12.80 -3.61
C THR A 10 -10.77 11.34 -3.26
N SER A 11 -11.56 10.78 -2.33
CA SER A 11 -11.55 9.35 -2.01
C SER A 11 -11.87 8.47 -3.21
N GLU A 12 -12.82 8.88 -4.04
CA GLU A 12 -13.22 8.15 -5.24
C GLU A 12 -12.10 8.16 -6.28
N ALA A 13 -11.39 9.29 -6.42
CA ALA A 13 -10.21 9.38 -7.27
C ALA A 13 -9.07 8.48 -6.75
N MET A 14 -8.93 8.34 -5.42
CA MET A 14 -7.95 7.43 -4.82
C MET A 14 -8.31 5.95 -5.05
N GLN A 15 -9.60 5.61 -4.98
CA GLN A 15 -10.06 4.26 -5.31
C GLN A 15 -9.89 3.96 -6.80
N GLU A 16 -10.20 4.91 -7.68
CA GLU A 16 -9.97 4.76 -9.11
C GLU A 16 -8.48 4.60 -9.42
N LEU A 17 -7.62 5.35 -8.73
CA LEU A 17 -6.18 5.18 -8.85
C LEU A 17 -5.74 3.77 -8.44
N GLY A 18 -6.21 3.27 -7.30
CA GLY A 18 -5.95 1.89 -6.87
C GLY A 18 -6.39 0.86 -7.92
N ARG A 19 -7.60 1.03 -8.48
CA ARG A 19 -8.15 0.16 -9.54
C ARG A 19 -7.26 0.16 -10.79
N ARG A 20 -6.80 1.34 -11.20
CA ARG A 20 -5.91 1.48 -12.37
C ARG A 20 -4.58 0.78 -12.14
N VAL A 21 -3.98 0.94 -10.96
CA VAL A 21 -2.73 0.24 -10.60
C VAL A 21 -2.94 -1.27 -10.58
N ALA A 22 -4.06 -1.77 -10.04
CA ALA A 22 -4.41 -3.19 -10.07
C ALA A 22 -4.53 -3.76 -11.50
N GLY A 23 -4.96 -2.94 -12.47
CA GLY A 23 -5.00 -3.33 -13.87
C GLY A 23 -3.62 -3.49 -14.54
N MET A 24 -2.53 -3.11 -13.86
CA MET A 24 -1.16 -3.15 -14.37
C MET A 24 -0.29 -4.21 -13.68
N VAL A 25 -0.80 -4.83 -12.62
CA VAL A 25 -0.05 -5.85 -11.87
C VAL A 25 -0.20 -7.24 -12.50
N HIS A 26 0.79 -8.08 -12.23
CA HIS A 26 0.78 -9.51 -12.51
C HIS A 26 1.18 -10.23 -11.23
N GLY A 27 1.09 -11.57 -11.20
CA GLY A 27 1.63 -12.32 -10.07
C GLY A 27 3.15 -12.15 -9.95
N GLY A 28 3.65 -12.26 -8.73
CA GLY A 28 5.03 -11.93 -8.36
C GLY A 28 5.26 -10.45 -8.02
N ASP A 29 4.23 -9.60 -8.13
CA ASP A 29 4.38 -8.16 -7.88
C ASP A 29 4.25 -7.80 -6.38
N VAL A 30 5.13 -6.91 -5.92
CA VAL A 30 5.09 -6.32 -4.59
C VAL A 30 4.88 -4.81 -4.67
N LEU A 31 3.90 -4.30 -3.92
CA LEU A 31 3.54 -2.89 -3.85
C LEU A 31 3.61 -2.41 -2.40
N LEU A 32 4.35 -1.31 -2.16
CA LEU A 32 4.52 -0.73 -0.83
C LEU A 32 3.84 0.64 -0.74
N LEU A 33 2.87 0.76 0.16
CA LEU A 33 2.16 2.01 0.45
C LEU A 33 2.78 2.70 1.67
N SER A 34 3.21 3.94 1.50
CA SER A 34 3.75 4.80 2.57
C SER A 34 2.96 6.11 2.66
N GLY A 35 3.14 6.83 3.76
CA GLY A 35 2.47 8.11 4.03
C GLY A 35 1.87 8.17 5.42
N PRO A 36 1.54 9.37 5.94
CA PRO A 36 1.06 9.56 7.30
C PRO A 36 -0.28 8.86 7.60
N LEU A 37 -0.65 8.81 8.89
CA LEU A 37 -1.95 8.30 9.31
C LEU A 37 -3.07 9.14 8.66
N GLY A 38 -4.07 8.49 8.06
CA GLY A 38 -5.13 9.18 7.35
C GLY A 38 -4.74 9.73 5.96
N ALA A 39 -3.57 9.36 5.42
CA ALA A 39 -3.17 9.74 4.06
C ALA A 39 -4.06 9.16 2.95
N GLY A 40 -4.72 8.03 3.21
CA GLY A 40 -5.59 7.35 2.24
C GLY A 40 -5.08 5.99 1.74
N LYS A 41 -4.10 5.38 2.41
CA LYS A 41 -3.54 4.05 2.05
C LYS A 41 -4.61 2.96 1.95
N THR A 42 -5.44 2.79 2.98
CA THR A 42 -6.55 1.82 2.93
C THR A 42 -7.58 2.17 1.85
N THR A 43 -7.82 3.46 1.55
CA THR A 43 -8.71 3.89 0.45
C THR A 43 -8.14 3.49 -0.91
N PHE A 44 -6.83 3.60 -1.10
CA PHE A 44 -6.14 3.06 -2.27
C PHE A 44 -6.29 1.53 -2.33
N ALA A 45 -6.04 0.82 -1.22
CA ALA A 45 -6.14 -0.64 -1.15
C ALA A 45 -7.55 -1.15 -1.51
N GLN A 46 -8.59 -0.43 -1.10
CA GLN A 46 -9.97 -0.73 -1.51
C GLN A 46 -10.17 -0.65 -3.03
N GLY A 47 -9.64 0.42 -3.64
CA GLY A 47 -9.63 0.56 -5.09
C GLY A 47 -8.87 -0.56 -5.79
N PHE A 48 -7.70 -0.89 -5.25
CA PHE A 48 -6.83 -1.95 -5.75
C PHE A 48 -7.52 -3.32 -5.72
N GLY A 49 -8.09 -3.72 -4.58
CA GLY A 49 -8.83 -4.98 -4.48
C GLY A 49 -10.04 -5.03 -5.42
N ALA A 50 -10.76 -3.92 -5.58
CA ALA A 50 -11.84 -3.84 -6.56
C ALA A 50 -11.34 -3.98 -8.01
N GLY A 51 -10.14 -3.50 -8.33
CA GLY A 51 -9.51 -3.70 -9.64
C GLY A 51 -9.08 -5.14 -9.90
N LEU A 52 -8.78 -5.90 -8.84
CA LEU A 52 -8.58 -7.36 -8.89
C LEU A 52 -9.91 -8.13 -8.84
N GLY A 53 -11.07 -7.48 -8.91
CA GLY A 53 -12.37 -8.16 -8.84
C GLY A 53 -12.67 -8.85 -7.50
N ILE A 54 -11.97 -8.50 -6.42
CA ILE A 54 -12.24 -9.01 -5.07
C ILE A 54 -13.59 -8.46 -4.60
N THR A 55 -14.45 -9.35 -4.10
CA THR A 55 -15.83 -9.00 -3.69
C THR A 55 -15.95 -8.78 -2.19
N GLU A 56 -15.01 -9.34 -1.44
CA GLU A 56 -14.86 -9.20 -0.01
C GLU A 56 -14.46 -7.76 0.36
N PRO A 57 -14.91 -7.26 1.52
CA PRO A 57 -14.47 -5.95 1.99
C PRO A 57 -12.96 -5.88 2.22
N ILE A 58 -12.29 -4.94 1.55
CA ILE A 58 -10.92 -4.55 1.87
C ILE A 58 -10.93 -3.64 3.11
N VAL A 59 -10.38 -4.15 4.19
CA VAL A 59 -10.22 -3.45 5.47
C VAL A 59 -8.77 -3.54 5.90
N SER A 60 -8.26 -2.51 6.58
CA SER A 60 -6.89 -2.52 7.12
C SER A 60 -6.74 -3.73 8.06
N PRO A 61 -5.84 -4.68 7.80
CA PRO A 61 -5.62 -5.84 8.65
C PRO A 61 -4.78 -5.49 9.89
N THR A 62 -4.94 -4.29 10.46
CA THR A 62 -4.08 -3.77 11.53
C THR A 62 -3.97 -4.70 12.76
N PHE A 63 -4.96 -5.56 13.01
CA PHE A 63 -4.94 -6.54 14.11
C PHE A 63 -4.51 -7.96 13.70
N THR A 64 -4.67 -8.32 12.44
CA THR A 64 -4.30 -9.64 11.91
C THR A 64 -2.96 -9.64 11.18
N ILE A 65 -2.35 -8.45 11.02
CA ILE A 65 -1.12 -8.16 10.28
C ILE A 65 -1.28 -8.36 8.78
N ALA A 66 -1.82 -9.49 8.35
CA ALA A 66 -2.11 -9.80 6.96
C ALA A 66 -3.53 -10.34 6.77
N ARG A 67 -4.00 -10.25 5.53
CA ARG A 67 -5.21 -10.88 5.01
C ARG A 67 -4.96 -11.35 3.59
N GLU A 68 -5.42 -12.56 3.32
CA GLU A 68 -5.41 -13.17 1.99
C GLU A 68 -6.80 -13.11 1.38
N LEU A 69 -6.87 -12.73 0.10
CA LEU A 69 -8.11 -12.51 -0.62
C LEU A 69 -7.96 -12.95 -2.08
N ASP A 70 -8.94 -13.68 -2.59
CA ASP A 70 -8.91 -14.19 -3.96
C ASP A 70 -9.65 -13.27 -4.92
N GLY A 71 -9.08 -13.12 -6.12
CA GLY A 71 -9.59 -12.25 -7.19
C GLY A 71 -9.15 -12.74 -8.57
N HIS A 72 -9.09 -11.81 -9.51
CA HIS A 72 -8.61 -12.04 -10.87
C HIS A 72 -7.76 -10.86 -11.35
N PHE A 73 -6.66 -11.16 -12.03
CA PHE A 73 -5.90 -10.14 -12.77
C PHE A 73 -6.69 -9.61 -13.97
N ALA A 74 -6.20 -8.54 -14.58
CA ALA A 74 -6.86 -7.88 -15.72
C ALA A 74 -7.05 -8.80 -16.94
N ASP A 75 -6.19 -9.82 -17.10
CA ASP A 75 -6.30 -10.81 -18.16
C ASP A 75 -7.30 -11.95 -17.86
N GLY A 76 -7.93 -11.91 -16.68
CA GLY A 76 -8.92 -12.88 -16.22
C GLY A 76 -8.34 -14.11 -15.52
N THR A 77 -7.02 -14.20 -15.35
CA THR A 77 -6.39 -15.28 -14.57
C THR A 77 -6.63 -15.08 -13.07
N PRO A 78 -6.70 -16.16 -12.26
CA PRO A 78 -6.88 -16.03 -10.81
C PRO A 78 -5.73 -15.24 -10.17
N SER A 79 -6.06 -14.33 -9.26
CA SER A 79 -5.10 -13.59 -8.44
C SER A 79 -5.29 -13.88 -6.96
N HIS A 80 -4.21 -13.92 -6.21
CA HIS A 80 -4.19 -14.03 -4.76
C HIS A 80 -3.59 -12.75 -4.18
N LEU A 81 -4.37 -11.96 -3.46
CA LEU A 81 -3.91 -10.73 -2.81
C LEU A 81 -3.50 -11.03 -1.38
N VAL A 82 -2.23 -10.77 -1.07
CA VAL A 82 -1.72 -10.71 0.30
C VAL A 82 -1.67 -9.24 0.72
N HIS A 83 -2.67 -8.79 1.48
CA HIS A 83 -2.74 -7.43 2.01
C HIS A 83 -2.13 -7.40 3.41
N VAL A 84 -1.04 -6.66 3.58
CA VAL A 84 -0.30 -6.53 4.84
C VAL A 84 -0.43 -5.10 5.38
N ASP A 85 -0.57 -4.94 6.69
CA ASP A 85 -0.52 -3.64 7.38
C ASP A 85 0.50 -3.68 8.52
N ALA A 86 1.68 -3.12 8.26
CA ALA A 86 2.80 -3.11 9.19
C ALA A 86 2.76 -1.93 10.18
N TYR A 87 1.67 -1.14 10.24
CA TYR A 87 1.56 0.03 11.12
C TYR A 87 1.90 -0.30 12.58
N ARG A 88 1.41 -1.43 13.07
CA ARG A 88 1.64 -1.87 14.45
C ARG A 88 3.06 -2.34 14.69
N LEU A 89 3.72 -2.85 13.67
CA LEU A 89 5.05 -3.41 13.75
C LEU A 89 6.12 -2.31 13.75
N GLY A 90 5.81 -1.14 13.14
CA GLY A 90 6.76 -0.05 12.93
C GLY A 90 6.66 1.21 13.82
N GLY A 91 5.73 1.35 14.78
CA GLY A 91 5.61 2.65 15.48
C GLY A 91 4.79 2.75 16.77
N SER A 92 5.44 3.26 17.83
CA SER A 92 4.92 3.79 19.12
C SER A 92 4.23 2.84 20.10
N ALA A 93 3.72 1.68 19.66
CA ALA A 93 3.15 0.68 20.56
C ALA A 93 4.19 -0.01 21.47
N TYR A 94 5.48 0.16 21.16
CA TYR A 94 6.59 -0.52 21.83
C TYR A 94 7.64 0.49 22.32
N ALA A 95 8.29 0.16 23.44
CA ALA A 95 9.22 1.05 24.11
C ALA A 95 10.43 1.42 23.21
N PRO A 96 10.96 2.65 23.31
CA PRO A 96 12.17 3.05 22.61
C PRO A 96 13.34 2.10 22.90
N GLY A 97 14.12 1.73 21.87
CA GLY A 97 15.32 0.88 21.99
C GLY A 97 15.13 -0.60 21.65
N GLN A 98 13.98 -1.00 21.10
CA GLN A 98 13.79 -2.35 20.54
C GLN A 98 14.08 -2.35 19.03
N ASP A 99 14.70 -3.43 18.54
CA ASP A 99 14.92 -3.68 17.12
C ASP A 99 13.58 -3.94 16.43
N ALA A 100 12.91 -2.86 16.02
CA ALA A 100 11.61 -2.91 15.38
C ALA A 100 11.65 -3.66 14.04
N ILE A 101 12.79 -3.62 13.34
CA ILE A 101 12.98 -4.32 12.08
C ILE A 101 13.13 -5.82 12.34
N GLY A 102 13.99 -6.23 13.29
CA GLY A 102 14.19 -7.64 13.62
C GLY A 102 12.89 -8.35 14.04
N ARG A 103 12.06 -7.75 14.90
CA ARG A 103 10.78 -8.37 15.28
C ARG A 103 9.74 -8.38 14.19
N LEU A 104 9.75 -7.38 13.34
CA LEU A 104 8.85 -7.34 12.19
C LEU A 104 9.19 -8.48 11.24
N LEU A 105 10.49 -8.74 11.03
CA LEU A 105 10.96 -9.92 10.31
C LEU A 105 10.53 -11.22 11.02
N ASP A 106 10.72 -11.32 12.34
CA ASP A 106 10.28 -12.50 13.11
C ASP A 106 8.76 -12.74 13.00
N GLU A 107 7.94 -11.69 13.04
CA GLU A 107 6.48 -11.78 12.90
C GLU A 107 6.08 -12.16 11.47
N LEU A 108 6.72 -11.58 10.45
CA LEU A 108 6.51 -11.99 9.06
C LEU A 108 6.90 -13.45 8.84
N GLU A 109 8.04 -13.88 9.35
CA GLU A 109 8.51 -15.29 9.31
C GLU A 109 7.50 -16.20 10.01
N SER A 110 6.98 -15.81 11.18
CA SER A 110 5.97 -16.59 11.90
C SER A 110 4.65 -16.76 11.13
N LEU A 111 4.36 -15.81 10.23
CA LEU A 111 3.20 -15.82 9.34
C LEU A 111 3.51 -16.44 7.96
N GLY A 112 4.77 -16.78 7.68
CA GLY A 112 5.24 -17.27 6.37
C GLY A 112 5.19 -16.21 5.25
N LEU A 113 5.23 -14.92 5.61
CA LEU A 113 5.12 -13.80 4.67
C LEU A 113 6.47 -13.31 4.14
N ASP A 114 7.57 -13.67 4.80
CA ASP A 114 8.93 -13.33 4.38
C ASP A 114 9.28 -13.99 3.05
N GLU A 115 8.97 -15.27 2.88
CA GLU A 115 9.14 -16.00 1.61
C GLU A 115 8.28 -15.38 0.50
N GLU A 116 7.01 -15.07 0.80
CA GLU A 116 6.07 -14.46 -0.16
C GLU A 116 6.47 -13.02 -0.55
N LEU A 117 7.23 -12.31 0.28
CA LEU A 117 7.72 -10.97 -0.03
C LEU A 117 8.99 -11.01 -0.89
N GLU A 118 9.84 -12.02 -0.69
CA GLU A 118 11.09 -12.20 -1.43
C GLU A 118 10.85 -12.80 -2.82
N ASP A 119 9.98 -13.81 -2.91
CA ASP A 119 9.64 -14.52 -4.14
C ASP A 119 8.13 -14.86 -4.16
N PRO A 120 7.25 -13.85 -4.41
CA PRO A 120 5.81 -14.10 -4.42
C PRO A 120 5.42 -15.06 -5.54
N GLY A 121 4.39 -15.88 -5.28
CA GLY A 121 3.90 -16.85 -6.25
C GLY A 121 3.44 -16.23 -7.58
N GLU A 122 3.43 -17.03 -8.65
CA GLU A 122 3.05 -16.60 -10.02
C GLU A 122 1.61 -16.04 -10.12
N ASN A 123 0.77 -16.27 -9.11
CA ASN A 123 -0.57 -15.72 -9.00
C ASN A 123 -0.74 -14.77 -7.79
N THR A 124 0.31 -14.54 -7.01
CA THR A 124 0.25 -13.70 -5.81
C THR A 124 0.65 -12.27 -6.13
N VAL A 125 -0.07 -11.31 -5.56
CA VAL A 125 0.35 -9.91 -5.48
C VAL A 125 0.33 -9.47 -4.03
N VAL A 126 1.42 -8.84 -3.59
CA VAL A 126 1.53 -8.35 -2.21
C VAL A 126 1.30 -6.85 -2.19
N LEU A 127 0.35 -6.41 -1.37
CA LEU A 127 0.11 -4.98 -1.09
C LEU A 127 0.38 -4.72 0.38
N MET A 128 1.42 -3.97 0.68
CA MET A 128 1.86 -3.71 2.05
C MET A 128 1.73 -2.24 2.43
N GLU A 129 0.92 -1.95 3.45
CA GLU A 129 0.87 -0.64 4.09
C GLU A 129 2.00 -0.49 5.12
N TRP A 130 2.62 0.70 5.15
CA TRP A 130 3.73 1.09 6.02
C TRP A 130 5.04 0.33 5.78
N GLY A 131 5.25 -0.12 4.54
CA GLY A 131 6.42 -0.91 4.13
C GLY A 131 7.73 -0.13 3.96
N GLU A 132 7.76 1.21 4.11
CA GLU A 132 8.95 2.05 3.87
C GLU A 132 10.21 1.54 4.60
N GLN A 133 10.06 1.16 5.87
CA GLN A 133 11.18 0.66 6.69
C GLN A 133 11.62 -0.77 6.31
N MET A 134 10.75 -1.51 5.60
CA MET A 134 10.92 -2.92 5.21
C MET A 134 11.40 -3.06 3.76
N ALA A 135 11.15 -2.02 2.95
CA ALA A 135 11.32 -1.97 1.50
C ALA A 135 12.70 -2.41 1.00
N THR A 136 13.75 -2.11 1.76
CA THR A 136 15.13 -2.41 1.33
C THR A 136 15.55 -3.84 1.66
N ALA A 137 14.91 -4.49 2.63
CA ALA A 137 15.34 -5.79 3.14
C ALA A 137 14.68 -6.98 2.43
N LEU A 138 13.42 -6.86 2.02
CA LEU A 138 12.62 -8.03 1.63
C LEU A 138 12.17 -8.05 0.17
N ALA A 139 11.95 -6.90 -0.47
CA ALA A 139 11.38 -6.84 -1.82
C ALA A 139 12.36 -6.17 -2.80
N PRO A 140 13.24 -6.92 -3.48
CA PRO A 140 14.27 -6.37 -4.37
C PRO A 140 13.66 -5.71 -5.62
N GLU A 141 12.51 -6.19 -6.08
CA GLU A 141 11.71 -5.57 -7.13
C GLU A 141 10.33 -5.19 -6.57
N ARG A 142 9.95 -3.92 -6.69
CA ARG A 142 8.72 -3.40 -6.08
C ARG A 142 8.28 -2.08 -6.69
N LEU A 143 7.01 -1.75 -6.51
CA LEU A 143 6.49 -0.41 -6.72
C LEU A 143 6.27 0.27 -5.36
N GLU A 144 7.00 1.35 -5.09
CA GLU A 144 6.71 2.18 -3.92
C GLU A 144 5.69 3.25 -4.29
N ILE A 145 4.72 3.46 -3.42
CA ILE A 145 3.59 4.38 -3.59
C ILE A 145 3.53 5.27 -2.35
N HIS A 146 4.03 6.49 -2.49
CA HIS A 146 4.08 7.49 -1.42
C HIS A 146 2.84 8.37 -1.50
N ILE A 147 1.99 8.31 -0.47
CA ILE A 147 0.74 9.09 -0.39
C ILE A 147 0.94 10.23 0.60
N ASP A 148 1.12 11.44 0.05
CA ASP A 148 1.18 12.65 0.84
C ASP A 148 -0.15 13.37 0.89
N ARG A 149 -0.44 13.94 2.05
CA ARG A 149 -1.53 14.90 2.24
C ARG A 149 -0.89 16.24 2.60
N PRO A 150 -0.74 17.16 1.64
CA PRO A 150 -0.35 18.53 1.94
C PRO A 150 -1.33 19.11 2.96
N LEU A 151 -0.81 19.56 4.10
CA LEU A 151 -1.58 20.38 5.02
C LEU A 151 -1.64 21.79 4.41
N ASP A 152 -2.56 22.02 3.49
CA ASP A 152 -2.76 23.38 3.01
C ASP A 152 -3.22 24.24 4.19
N SER A 153 -2.54 25.36 4.43
CA SER A 153 -2.92 26.35 5.46
C SER A 153 -4.33 26.92 5.25
N SER A 154 -4.94 26.72 4.07
CA SER A 154 -6.34 27.02 3.78
C SER A 154 -7.34 25.95 4.23
N ASP A 155 -6.90 24.73 4.55
CA ASP A 155 -7.74 23.71 5.21
C ASP A 155 -7.99 24.03 6.69
N ALA A 156 -7.40 25.09 7.23
CA ALA A 156 -7.84 25.66 8.52
C ALA A 156 -9.31 26.12 8.50
N ALA A 157 -9.91 26.32 7.32
CA ALA A 157 -11.33 26.65 7.16
C ALA A 157 -12.23 25.42 6.92
N SER A 158 -11.64 24.24 6.62
CA SER A 158 -12.33 22.95 6.47
C SER A 158 -12.08 22.00 7.66
N ALA A 159 -11.15 22.36 8.55
CA ALA A 159 -11.08 21.83 9.89
C ALA A 159 -12.39 22.19 10.62
N GLY A 160 -13.20 21.19 10.95
CA GLY A 160 -14.11 21.32 12.08
C GLY A 160 -13.33 21.83 13.28
N SER A 161 -14.01 22.44 14.26
CA SER A 161 -13.43 23.17 15.39
C SER A 161 -12.35 22.45 16.22
N ASP A 162 -12.05 21.18 15.92
CA ASP A 162 -11.10 20.31 16.63
C ASP A 162 -9.92 19.79 15.78
N GLY A 163 -9.67 20.32 14.57
CA GLY A 163 -8.51 19.87 13.75
C GLY A 163 -8.63 18.44 13.22
N GLU A 164 -9.87 17.96 13.10
CA GLU A 164 -10.18 16.59 12.67
C GLU A 164 -9.84 16.40 11.18
N LEU A 165 -9.02 15.39 10.88
CA LEU A 165 -8.67 14.99 9.52
C LEU A 165 -9.93 14.53 8.77
N THR A 166 -10.60 15.44 8.07
CA THR A 166 -11.75 15.07 7.23
C THR A 166 -11.27 14.23 6.03
N SER A 167 -12.18 13.48 5.38
CA SER A 167 -11.88 12.80 4.12
C SER A 167 -11.57 13.77 2.96
N ASN A 168 -11.86 15.05 3.11
CA ASN A 168 -11.66 16.10 2.11
C ASN A 168 -10.18 16.52 2.00
N GLY A 169 -9.79 17.06 0.84
CA GLY A 169 -8.44 17.61 0.60
C GLY A 169 -7.69 16.87 -0.51
N THR A 170 -6.81 17.56 -1.24
CA THR A 170 -6.07 16.93 -2.34
C THR A 170 -4.88 16.14 -1.79
N ARG A 171 -4.67 14.93 -2.30
CA ARG A 171 -3.51 14.08 -1.98
C ARG A 171 -2.53 14.14 -3.14
N THR A 172 -1.26 14.00 -2.84
CA THR A 172 -0.21 13.85 -3.85
C THR A 172 0.28 12.41 -3.75
N VAL A 173 0.18 11.65 -4.84
CA VAL A 173 0.64 10.26 -4.87
C VAL A 173 1.84 10.19 -5.79
N ALA A 174 2.98 9.78 -5.24
CA ALA A 174 4.21 9.57 -5.98
C ALA A 174 4.50 8.06 -6.12
N PHE A 175 4.87 7.66 -7.32
CA PHE A 175 5.24 6.30 -7.67
C PHE A 175 6.74 6.22 -7.91
N VAL A 176 7.41 5.29 -7.22
CA VAL A 176 8.83 5.02 -7.36
C VAL A 176 9.02 3.55 -7.77
N PRO A 177 9.23 3.30 -9.07
CA PRO A 177 9.57 1.98 -9.58
C PRO A 177 10.95 1.52 -9.09
N VAL A 178 11.05 0.31 -8.55
CA VAL A 178 12.32 -0.32 -8.12
C VAL A 178 12.47 -1.68 -8.78
N GLY A 179 13.62 -1.92 -9.41
CA GLY A 179 13.91 -3.17 -10.14
C GLY A 179 13.57 -3.10 -11.63
N LYS A 180 13.94 -4.16 -12.36
CA LYS A 180 13.70 -4.31 -13.81
C LYS A 180 12.23 -4.55 -14.11
N ARG A 181 11.52 -5.30 -13.25
CA ARG A 181 10.08 -5.56 -13.37
C ARG A 181 9.28 -4.27 -13.54
N TRP A 182 9.65 -3.22 -12.82
CA TRP A 182 8.95 -1.94 -12.83
C TRP A 182 9.56 -0.87 -13.75
N ALA A 183 10.62 -1.20 -14.50
CA ALA A 183 11.33 -0.22 -15.33
C ALA A 183 10.46 0.41 -16.43
N ALA A 184 9.39 -0.27 -16.85
CA ALA A 184 8.42 0.21 -17.84
C ALA A 184 7.10 0.70 -17.21
N PHE A 185 7.07 0.91 -15.89
CA PHE A 185 5.90 1.46 -15.22
C PHE A 185 5.61 2.87 -15.74
N ASP A 186 4.40 3.06 -16.27
CA ASP A 186 3.91 4.34 -16.75
C ASP A 186 2.40 4.43 -16.50
N LEU A 187 2.00 5.39 -15.67
CA LEU A 187 0.61 5.60 -15.27
C LEU A 187 0.06 6.79 -16.07
N GLN A 188 -0.62 6.51 -17.18
CA GLN A 188 -1.10 7.52 -18.15
C GLN A 188 -2.15 8.51 -17.63
#